data_AF-A0A840HXV6-F1
#
_entry.id   AF-A0A840HXV6-F1
#
_cell.length_a   1.000
_cell.length_b   1.000
_cell.length_c   1.000
_cell.angle_alpha   90.00
_cell.angle_beta   90.00
_cell.angle_gamma   90.00
#
_symmetry.space_group_name_H-M   'P 1'
#
loop_
_entity.id
_entity.type
_entity.pdbx_description
1 polymer ?
#
loop_
_entity_poly.entity_id
_entity_poly.type
_entity_poly.pdbx_seq_one_letter_code
_entity_poly.pdbx_strand_id
1 'polypeptide(L)' 'MDISQASALEIADNWDQMAASEADAPTGRRETLRECADLIRMMVNREPETCPHAQGPFRFCYECPVSPCPIGIGGEK' A
#
# COMPACT_ATOMS: atom_id res chain seq x y z
N MET A 1 6.93 8.35 -8.34
CA MET A 1 7.38 9.09 -7.15
C MET A 1 7.02 8.21 -5.98
N ASP A 2 7.99 7.49 -5.43
CA ASP A 2 7.73 6.58 -4.31
C ASP A 2 7.64 7.40 -3.02
N ILE A 3 6.57 7.19 -2.25
CA ILE A 3 6.44 7.79 -0.93
C ILE A 3 7.39 7.03 0.00
N SER A 4 8.24 7.75 0.71
CA SER A 4 9.13 7.12 1.68
C SER A 4 8.31 6.50 2.82
N GLN A 5 8.80 5.41 3.42
CA GLN A 5 8.18 4.81 4.60
C GLN A 5 7.93 5.84 5.71
N ALA A 6 8.89 6.74 5.95
CA ALA A 6 8.76 7.80 6.95
C ALA A 6 7.59 8.74 6.64
N SER A 7 7.47 9.19 5.38
CA SER A 7 6.37 10.07 4.95
C SER A 7 5.01 9.38 5.06
N ALA A 8 4.94 8.09 4.75
CA ALA A 8 3.68 7.35 4.87
C ALA A 8 3.26 7.15 6.34
N LEU A 9 4.21 6.88 7.24
CA LEU A 9 3.91 6.83 8.68
C LEU A 9 3.46 8.19 9.23
N GLU A 10 4.07 9.28 8.79
CA GLU A 10 3.65 10.64 9.15
C GLU A 10 2.21 10.93 8.71
N ILE A 11 1.82 10.51 7.49
CA ILE A 11 0.44 10.65 7.00
C ILE A 11 -0.53 9.84 7.88
N ALA A 12 -0.18 8.59 8.20
CA ALA A 12 -1.03 7.75 9.05
C ALA A 12 -1.25 8.38 10.43
N ASP A 13 -0.19 8.88 11.06
CA ASP A 13 -0.28 9.49 12.39
C ASP A 13 -1.08 10.79 12.37
N ASN A 14 -0.96 11.60 11.32
CA ASN A 14 -1.79 12.78 11.14
C ASN A 14 -3.28 12.42 11.05
N TRP A 15 -3.64 11.40 10.28
CA TRP A 15 -5.04 10.97 10.12
C TRP A 15 -5.64 10.41 11.42
N ASP A 16 -4.84 9.69 12.20
CA ASP A 16 -5.24 9.20 13.52
C ASP A 16 -5.46 10.36 14.51
N GLN A 17 -4.58 11.37 14.49
CA GLN A 17 -4.75 12.61 15.27
C GLN A 17 -5.99 13.41 14.83
N MET A 18 -6.30 13.47 13.53
CA MET A 18 -7.53 14.08 13.04
C MET A 18 -8.76 13.33 13.56
N ALA A 19 -8.74 11.99 13.53
CA ALA A 19 -9.83 11.18 14.08
C ALA A 19 -10.03 11.39 15.59
N ALA A 20 -8.96 11.67 16.33
CA ALA A 20 -9.01 11.95 17.76
C ALA A 20 -9.47 13.38 18.08
N SER A 21 -9.06 14.37 17.28
CA SER A 21 -9.34 15.79 17.51
C SER A 21 -10.71 16.24 17.03
N GLU A 22 -11.28 15.60 16.00
CA GLU A 22 -12.61 15.90 15.47
C GLU A 22 -13.74 15.24 16.30
N ALA A 23 -13.74 15.42 17.63
CA ALA A 23 -14.69 14.74 18.54
C ALA A 23 -16.17 14.99 18.20
N ASP A 24 -16.47 16.16 17.65
CA ASP A 24 -17.82 16.59 17.25
C ASP A 24 -18.21 16.16 15.83
N ALA A 25 -17.27 15.57 15.06
CA ALA A 25 -17.57 15.08 13.72
C ALA A 25 -18.40 13.78 13.77
N PRO A 26 -19.16 13.49 12.69
CA PRO A 26 -19.88 12.22 12.57
C PRO A 26 -18.96 11.03 12.83
N THR A 27 -19.42 10.07 13.64
CA THR A 27 -18.63 8.90 14.04
C THR A 27 -18.03 8.16 12.84
N GLY A 28 -18.81 7.99 11.77
CA GLY A 28 -18.33 7.33 10.55
C GLY A 28 -17.11 8.01 9.91
N ARG A 29 -17.00 9.35 9.97
CA ARG A 29 -15.81 10.05 9.47
C ARG A 29 -14.57 9.72 10.29
N ARG A 30 -14.69 9.70 11.61
CA ARG A 30 -13.58 9.36 12.51
C ARG A 30 -13.16 7.90 12.36
N GLU A 31 -14.11 7.00 12.19
CA GLU A 31 -13.85 5.58 11.89
C GLU A 31 -13.11 5.44 10.56
N THR A 32 -13.59 6.09 9.50
CA THR A 32 -12.90 6.09 8.19
C THR A 32 -11.47 6.64 8.30
N LEU A 33 -11.24 7.72 9.05
CA LEU A 33 -9.88 8.26 9.24
C LEU A 33 -8.94 7.25 9.92
N ARG A 34 -9.42 6.51 10.93
CA ARG A 34 -8.64 5.46 11.61
C ARG A 34 -8.36 4.28 10.68
N GLU A 35 -9.38 3.79 9.98
CA GLU A 35 -9.24 2.71 9.00
C GLU A 35 -8.20 3.08 7.92
N CYS A 36 -8.26 4.30 7.43
CA CYS A 36 -7.30 4.83 6.48
C CYS A 36 -5.88 4.91 7.04
N ALA A 37 -5.70 5.35 8.30
CA ALA A 37 -4.39 5.35 8.96
C ALA A 37 -3.82 3.92 9.10
N ASP A 38 -4.64 2.97 9.50
CA ASP A 38 -4.26 1.56 9.66
C ASP A 38 -3.90 0.90 8.33
N LEU A 39 -4.65 1.20 7.26
CA LEU A 39 -4.33 0.75 5.91
C LEU A 39 -2.96 1.28 5.45
N ILE A 40 -2.65 2.55 5.72
CA ILE A 40 -1.34 3.11 5.38
C ILE A 40 -0.23 2.38 6.15
N ARG A 41 -0.38 2.19 7.47
CA ARG A 41 0.60 1.44 8.30
C ARG A 41 0.81 0.01 7.79
N MET A 42 -0.25 -0.65 7.35
CA MET A 42 -0.18 -1.99 6.76
C MET A 42 0.59 -1.96 5.43
N MET A 43 0.27 -1.05 4.52
CA MET A 43 0.91 -0.96 3.20
C MET A 43 2.39 -0.59 3.28
N VAL A 44 2.78 0.24 4.24
CA VAL A 44 4.17 0.66 4.44
C VAL A 44 5.11 -0.50 4.74
N ASN A 45 4.61 -1.53 5.44
CA ASN A 45 5.39 -2.71 5.78
C ASN A 45 5.26 -3.83 4.73
N ARG A 46 4.47 -3.62 3.68
CA ARG A 46 4.32 -4.60 2.61
C ARG A 46 5.52 -4.51 1.68
N GLU A 47 6.32 -5.57 1.63
CA GLU A 47 7.33 -5.70 0.59
C GLU A 47 6.64 -5.69 -0.79
N PRO A 48 7.17 -4.91 -1.76
CA PRO A 48 6.65 -4.96 -3.11
C PRO A 48 6.75 -6.39 -3.63
N GLU A 49 5.67 -6.91 -4.22
CA GLU A 49 5.73 -8.20 -4.90
C GLU A 49 6.74 -8.10 -6.05
N THR A 50 7.76 -8.97 -6.02
CA THR A 50 8.80 -9.04 -7.04
C THR A 50 8.76 -10.40 -7.71
N CYS A 51 8.85 -10.41 -9.04
CA CYS A 51 8.98 -11.64 -9.80
C CYS A 51 10.42 -12.17 -9.67
N PRO A 52 10.63 -13.43 -9.22
CA PRO A 52 11.97 -14.01 -9.12
C PRO A 52 12.66 -14.19 -10.48
N HIS A 53 11.90 -14.14 -11.58
CA HIS A 53 12.41 -14.23 -12.95
C HIS A 53 12.72 -12.85 -13.58
N ALA A 54 12.34 -11.75 -12.92
CA ALA A 54 12.66 -10.43 -13.43
C ALA A 54 14.15 -10.16 -13.22
N GLN A 55 14.84 -9.79 -14.30
CA GLN A 55 16.23 -9.34 -14.21
C GLN A 55 16.25 -7.93 -13.61
N GLY A 56 17.12 -7.71 -12.62
CA GLY A 56 17.32 -6.38 -12.06
C GLY A 56 17.67 -5.38 -13.17
N PRO A 57 17.10 -4.15 -13.15
CA PRO A 57 16.40 -3.49 -12.06
C PRO A 57 14.86 -3.68 -12.04
N PHE A 58 14.31 -4.55 -12.89
CA PHE A 58 12.86 -4.66 -13.04
C PHE A 58 12.25 -5.54 -11.95
N ARG A 59 11.08 -5.14 -11.42
CA ARG A 59 10.30 -5.94 -10.47
C ARG A 59 9.41 -6.98 -11.16
N PHE A 60 9.10 -6.77 -12.44
CA PHE A 60 8.25 -7.63 -13.27
C PHE A 60 8.88 -7.84 -14.64
N CYS A 61 8.54 -8.93 -15.32
CA CYS A 61 8.98 -9.19 -16.69
C CYS A 61 8.14 -8.35 -17.67
N TYR A 62 8.78 -7.66 -18.62
CA TYR A 62 8.08 -6.93 -19.68
C TYR A 62 7.36 -7.88 -20.66
N GLU A 63 8.04 -8.97 -21.05
CA GLU A 63 7.49 -10.10 -21.77
C GLU A 63 7.84 -11.36 -20.97
N CYS A 64 6.86 -11.91 -20.23
CA CYS A 64 7.12 -13.15 -19.49
C CYS A 64 7.18 -14.32 -20.50
N PRO A 65 8.29 -15.07 -20.58
CA PRO A 65 8.42 -16.19 -21.51
C PRO A 65 7.48 -17.37 -21.16
N VAL A 66 6.92 -17.37 -19.95
CA VAL A 66 5.95 -18.36 -19.48
C VAL A 66 4.59 -17.70 -19.39
N SER A 67 3.70 -18.01 -20.34
CA SER A 67 2.30 -17.54 -20.34
C SER A 67 1.34 -18.74 -20.25
N PRO A 68 0.43 -18.76 -19.26
CA PRO A 68 0.24 -17.77 -18.20
C PRO A 68 1.36 -17.82 -17.14
N CYS A 69 1.56 -16.71 -16.43
CA CYS A 69 2.55 -16.61 -15.35
C CYS A 69 2.26 -17.68 -14.26
N PRO A 70 3.17 -18.64 -14.00
CA PRO A 70 2.90 -19.78 -13.12
C PRO A 70 2.82 -19.39 -11.64
N ILE A 71 3.36 -18.21 -11.28
CA ILE A 71 3.33 -17.65 -9.93
C ILE A 71 2.20 -16.63 -9.74
N GLY A 72 1.35 -16.43 -10.75
CA GLY A 72 0.15 -15.59 -10.64
C GLY A 72 0.39 -14.08 -10.52
N ILE A 73 1.63 -13.62 -10.56
CA ILE A 73 1.96 -12.19 -10.60
C ILE A 73 1.63 -11.67 -12.01
N GLY A 74 0.48 -10.99 -12.14
CA GLY A 74 -0.02 -10.47 -13.42
C GLY A 74 -1.27 -11.18 -13.95
N GLY A 75 -2.12 -11.72 -13.08
CA GLY A 75 -3.39 -12.29 -13.47
C GLY A 75 -4.57 -11.41 -13.15
N GLU A 76 -4.91 -10.45 -14.01
CA GLU A 76 -6.31 -10.21 -14.39
C GLU A 76 -6.38 -9.98 -15.91
N LYS A 77 -7.38 -10.58 -16.53
CA LYS A 77 -7.65 -10.55 -17.96
C LYS A 77 -8.13 -9.19 -18.42
#